data_AF-A0A4R1N152-F1
#
_entry.id   AF-A0A4R1N152-F1
#
_cell.length_a   1.000
_cell.length_b   1.000
_cell.length_c   1.000
_cell.angle_alpha   90.00
_cell.angle_beta   90.00
_cell.angle_gamma   90.00
#
_symmetry.space_group_name_H-M   'P 1'
#
loop_
_entity.id
_entity.type
_entity.pdbx_description
1 polymer ?
#
loop_
_entity_poly.entity_id
_entity_poly.type
_entity_poly.pdbx_seq_one_letter_code
_entity_poly.pdbx_strand_id
1 'polypeptide(L)'
;MKETSLIVDMNREKALTAYNNITMYRKYVEETYNEEWKRKEEYKKMKSCCRRLPVLIKNNGLINAMGFIKSKSSFSAVDGVQGDSEENSNPNKLNVYSYIYSWIIDGLVNSKLFDDVSEEVKIEEKVLMADNKTYQLCIKEILEWTIWYKKHVEVMLEKES
;
A
#
# COMPACT_ATOMS: atom_id res chain seq x y z
N MET A 1 -21.45 -18.21 -22.36
CA MET A 1 -20.49 -17.55 -21.44
C MET A 1 -21.30 -16.74 -20.45
N LYS A 2 -21.08 -16.90 -19.14
CA LYS A 2 -21.79 -16.09 -18.15
C LYS A 2 -21.23 -14.67 -18.22
N GLU A 3 -22.07 -13.70 -18.54
CA GLU A 3 -21.76 -12.28 -18.33
C GLU A 3 -21.60 -12.05 -16.82
N THR A 4 -20.38 -12.19 -16.32
CA THR A 4 -20.04 -11.63 -15.02
C THR A 4 -20.14 -10.11 -15.17
N SER A 5 -20.88 -9.45 -14.28
CA SER A 5 -20.96 -7.98 -14.27
C SER A 5 -19.54 -7.39 -14.17
N LEU A 6 -19.24 -6.36 -14.97
CA LEU A 6 -17.96 -5.62 -14.92
C LEU A 6 -17.52 -5.25 -13.50
N ILE A 7 -18.48 -4.96 -12.62
CA ILE A 7 -18.24 -4.64 -11.20
C ILE A 7 -17.68 -5.84 -10.43
N VAL A 8 -18.15 -7.05 -10.73
CA VAL A 8 -17.68 -8.29 -10.11
C VAL A 8 -16.25 -8.57 -10.56
N ASP A 9 -15.94 -8.37 -11.84
CA ASP A 9 -14.60 -8.59 -12.38
C ASP A 9 -13.59 -7.59 -11.80
N MET A 10 -13.94 -6.30 -11.71
CA MET A 10 -13.08 -5.28 -11.07
C MET A 10 -12.84 -5.57 -9.58
N ASN A 11 -13.86 -6.00 -8.83
CA ASN A 11 -13.69 -6.36 -7.43
C ASN A 11 -12.82 -7.62 -7.26
N ARG A 12 -12.93 -8.58 -8.17
CA ARG A 12 -12.10 -9.78 -8.17
C ARG A 12 -10.64 -9.43 -8.45
N GLU A 13 -10.39 -8.53 -9.39
CA GLU A 13 -9.06 -8.01 -9.69
C GLU A 13 -8.44 -7.32 -8.47
N LYS A 14 -9.18 -6.41 -7.81
CA LYS A 14 -8.77 -5.75 -6.56
C LYS A 14 -8.37 -6.77 -5.48
N ALA A 15 -9.21 -7.76 -5.26
CA ALA A 15 -8.95 -8.82 -4.29
C ALA A 15 -7.68 -9.62 -4.63
N LEU A 16 -7.53 -10.02 -5.90
CA LEU A 16 -6.39 -10.83 -6.34
C LEU A 16 -5.06 -10.05 -6.24
N THR A 17 -5.05 -8.80 -6.69
CA THR A 17 -3.86 -7.94 -6.61
C THR A 17 -3.52 -7.65 -5.15
N ALA A 18 -4.50 -7.38 -4.29
CA ALA A 18 -4.25 -7.21 -2.87
C ALA A 18 -3.67 -8.48 -2.23
N TYR A 19 -4.22 -9.65 -2.53
CA TYR A 19 -3.68 -10.94 -2.09
C TYR A 19 -2.22 -11.15 -2.53
N ASN A 20 -1.91 -10.88 -3.80
CA ASN A 20 -0.55 -11.02 -4.33
C ASN A 20 0.42 -10.08 -3.63
N ASN A 21 0.03 -8.82 -3.44
CA ASN A 21 0.81 -7.81 -2.74
C ASN A 21 1.14 -8.22 -1.30
N ILE A 22 0.15 -8.73 -0.55
CA ILE A 22 0.38 -9.22 0.83
C ILE A 22 1.27 -10.47 0.83
N THR A 23 1.10 -11.38 -0.14
CA THR A 23 1.95 -12.58 -0.28
C THR A 23 3.40 -12.21 -0.53
N MET A 24 3.64 -11.27 -1.45
CA MET A 24 4.99 -10.77 -1.77
C MET A 24 5.64 -10.10 -0.55
N TYR A 25 4.89 -9.28 0.19
CA TYR A 25 5.39 -8.68 1.43
C TYR A 25 5.72 -9.73 2.48
N ARG A 26 4.85 -10.74 2.67
CA ARG A 26 5.09 -11.84 3.60
C ARG A 26 6.38 -12.57 3.27
N LYS A 27 6.57 -12.94 2.00
CA LYS A 27 7.78 -13.60 1.50
C LYS A 27 9.02 -12.75 1.74
N TYR A 28 8.96 -11.45 1.45
CA TYR A 28 10.06 -10.52 1.75
C TYR A 28 10.45 -10.54 3.24
N VAL A 29 9.46 -10.48 4.15
CA VAL A 29 9.72 -10.53 5.60
C VAL A 29 10.30 -11.88 6.02
N GLU A 30 9.81 -13.00 5.47
CA GLU A 30 10.32 -14.34 5.74
C GLU A 30 11.77 -14.54 5.26
N GLU A 31 12.13 -13.95 4.12
CA GLU A 31 13.48 -14.00 3.53
C GLU A 31 14.45 -13.02 4.20
N THR A 32 13.94 -11.90 4.72
CA THR A 32 14.77 -10.85 5.35
C THR A 32 15.08 -11.17 6.82
N TYR A 33 14.17 -11.81 7.54
CA TYR A 33 14.30 -12.04 8.98
C TYR A 33 14.19 -13.52 9.33
N ASN A 34 15.28 -14.05 9.91
CA ASN A 34 15.32 -15.42 10.40
C ASN A 34 14.56 -15.54 11.72
N GLU A 35 14.57 -14.47 12.53
CA GLU A 35 13.97 -14.43 13.86
C GLU A 35 12.45 -14.22 13.79
N GLU A 36 11.72 -15.14 14.40
CA GLU A 36 10.26 -15.13 14.40
C GLU A 36 9.67 -13.85 15.00
N TRP A 37 10.28 -13.33 16.07
CA TRP A 37 9.79 -12.12 16.72
C TRP A 37 9.92 -10.87 15.83
N LYS A 38 10.99 -10.76 15.02
CA LYS A 38 11.16 -9.68 14.04
C LYS A 38 10.11 -9.79 12.94
N ARG A 39 9.84 -10.99 12.42
CA ARG A 39 8.75 -11.23 11.45
C ARG A 39 7.40 -10.80 12.00
N LYS A 40 7.08 -11.20 13.25
CA LYS A 40 5.84 -10.80 13.94
C LYS A 40 5.72 -9.29 14.10
N GLU A 41 6.82 -8.59 14.39
CA GLU A 41 6.84 -7.13 14.49
C GLU A 41 6.50 -6.45 13.16
N GLU A 42 7.12 -6.90 12.06
CA GLU A 42 6.86 -6.38 10.72
C GLU A 42 5.41 -6.64 10.28
N TYR A 43 4.87 -7.84 10.53
CA TYR A 43 3.46 -8.14 10.29
C TYR A 43 2.52 -7.23 11.09
N LYS A 44 2.83 -6.94 12.36
CA LYS A 44 2.06 -5.99 13.18
C LYS A 44 2.10 -4.58 12.59
N LYS A 45 3.26 -4.12 12.12
CA LYS A 45 3.39 -2.80 11.45
C LYS A 45 2.53 -2.75 10.19
N MET A 46 2.61 -3.75 9.32
CA MET A 46 1.80 -3.84 8.10
C MET A 46 0.30 -3.85 8.38
N LYS A 47 -0.16 -4.68 9.32
CA LYS A 47 -1.57 -4.70 9.78
C LYS A 47 -2.01 -3.33 10.27
N SER A 48 -1.21 -2.69 11.12
CA SER A 48 -1.49 -1.37 11.66
C SER A 48 -1.61 -0.31 10.57
N CYS A 49 -0.74 -0.35 9.55
CA CYS A 49 -0.81 0.56 8.40
C CYS A 49 -2.10 0.33 7.58
N CYS A 50 -2.40 -0.91 7.19
CA CYS A 50 -3.59 -1.23 6.40
C CYS A 50 -4.91 -0.90 7.13
N ARG A 51 -4.96 -1.06 8.47
CA ARG A 51 -6.13 -0.68 9.27
C ARG A 51 -6.36 0.83 9.31
N ARG A 52 -5.28 1.61 9.39
CA ARG A 52 -5.33 3.08 9.52
C ARG A 52 -5.46 3.80 8.18
N LEU A 53 -5.02 3.18 7.09
CA LEU A 53 -4.99 3.77 5.76
C LEU A 53 -6.36 4.33 5.27
N PRO A 54 -7.49 3.61 5.38
CA PRO A 54 -8.79 4.17 4.99
C PRO A 54 -9.16 5.42 5.79
N VAL A 55 -8.83 5.44 7.09
CA VAL A 55 -9.12 6.57 7.99
C VAL A 55 -8.23 7.76 7.63
N LEU A 56 -6.96 7.51 7.37
CA LEU A 56 -5.99 8.53 6.94
C LEU A 56 -6.48 9.25 5.69
N ILE A 57 -6.93 8.50 4.67
CA ILE A 57 -7.45 9.05 3.41
C ILE A 57 -8.75 9.82 3.64
N LYS A 58 -9.71 9.26 4.41
CA LYS A 58 -10.99 9.91 4.67
C LYS A 58 -10.84 11.25 5.39
N ASN A 59 -9.93 11.34 6.36
CA ASN A 59 -9.79 12.53 7.19
C ASN A 59 -8.92 13.62 6.53
N ASN A 60 -7.92 13.24 5.74
CA ASN A 60 -6.92 14.20 5.22
C ASN A 60 -6.96 14.37 3.69
N GLY A 61 -7.74 13.56 2.99
CA GLY A 61 -7.71 13.47 1.53
C GLY A 61 -6.56 12.59 1.02
N LEU A 62 -6.67 12.15 -0.24
CA LEU A 62 -5.74 11.21 -0.86
C LEU A 62 -4.33 11.80 -1.02
N ILE A 63 -4.21 13.05 -1.50
CA ILE A 63 -2.91 13.70 -1.75
C ILE A 63 -2.09 13.83 -0.44
N ASN A 64 -2.71 14.31 0.63
CA ASN A 64 -2.03 14.47 1.91
C ASN A 64 -1.67 13.10 2.52
N ALA A 65 -2.55 12.11 2.39
CA ALA A 65 -2.25 10.74 2.82
C ALA A 65 -1.05 10.16 2.05
N MET A 66 -1.01 10.31 0.73
CA MET A 66 0.11 9.88 -0.11
C MET A 66 1.41 10.59 0.26
N GLY A 67 1.38 11.92 0.45
CA GLY A 67 2.55 12.69 0.89
C GLY A 67 3.08 12.24 2.26
N PHE A 68 2.18 11.97 3.21
CA PHE A 68 2.54 11.42 4.52
C PHE A 68 3.21 10.05 4.39
N ILE A 69 2.62 9.12 3.63
CA ILE A 69 3.15 7.76 3.44
C ILE A 69 4.51 7.83 2.74
N LYS A 70 4.64 8.65 1.69
CA LYS A 70 5.89 8.86 0.94
C LYS A 70 7.01 9.41 1.81
N SER A 71 6.71 10.38 2.67
CA SER A 71 7.73 10.91 3.59
C SER A 71 8.21 9.82 4.57
N LYS A 72 7.32 8.95 5.06
CA LYS A 72 7.68 7.80 5.89
C LYS A 72 8.41 6.69 5.13
N SER A 73 8.19 6.51 3.84
CA SER A 73 8.95 5.55 3.03
C SER A 73 10.39 6.00 2.80
N SER A 74 10.62 7.30 2.60
CA SER A 74 11.96 7.86 2.36
C SER A 74 12.78 8.02 3.63
N PHE A 75 12.14 8.27 4.78
CA PHE A 75 12.84 8.49 6.06
C PHE A 75 13.61 7.28 6.58
N SER A 76 13.27 6.04 6.17
CA SER A 76 14.10 4.87 6.53
C SER A 76 15.37 4.74 5.70
N ALA A 77 15.53 5.49 4.61
CA ALA A 77 16.75 5.48 3.80
C ALA A 77 17.72 6.60 4.17
N VAL A 78 17.27 7.68 4.84
CA VAL A 78 18.05 8.92 4.97
C VAL A 78 18.35 9.33 6.41
N ASP A 79 17.62 8.88 7.43
CA ASP A 79 17.91 9.33 8.80
C ASP A 79 18.16 8.17 9.77
N GLY A 80 19.44 8.00 10.10
CA GLY A 80 19.90 7.37 11.32
C GLY A 80 19.48 8.16 12.56
N VAL A 81 18.19 8.18 12.86
CA VAL A 81 17.71 8.55 14.20
C VAL A 81 17.83 7.32 15.08
N GLN A 82 18.91 7.34 15.86
CA GLN A 82 19.20 6.55 17.05
C GLN A 82 17.95 6.03 17.77
N GLY A 83 17.64 4.77 17.52
CA GLY A 83 17.10 3.87 18.52
C GLY A 83 18.04 2.66 18.53
N ASP A 84 18.69 2.44 19.67
CA ASP A 84 19.74 1.44 19.87
C ASP A 84 19.39 0.07 19.29
N SER A 85 19.94 -0.27 18.12
CA SER A 85 20.10 -1.63 17.60
C SER A 85 21.02 -1.57 16.38
N GLU A 86 22.27 -2.04 16.52
CA GLU A 86 23.28 -2.19 15.45
C GLU A 86 22.91 -3.23 14.37
N GLU A 87 21.64 -3.37 14.00
CA GLU A 87 21.21 -4.42 13.07
C GLU A 87 20.79 -3.87 11.70
N ASN A 88 21.75 -3.99 10.78
CA ASN A 88 21.62 -4.08 9.34
C ASN A 88 21.44 -2.78 8.57
N SER A 89 22.59 -2.20 8.27
CA SER A 89 22.94 -1.34 7.13
C SER A 89 22.69 -2.02 5.78
N ASN A 90 21.47 -2.50 5.53
CA ASN A 90 21.08 -2.96 4.21
C ASN A 90 20.40 -1.80 3.47
N PRO A 91 21.07 -1.10 2.54
CA PRO A 91 20.50 0.03 1.81
C PRO A 91 19.28 -0.33 0.95
N ASN A 92 18.98 -1.63 0.79
CA ASN A 92 17.79 -2.15 0.09
C ASN A 92 16.64 -2.56 1.01
N LYS A 93 16.69 -2.22 2.31
CA LYS A 93 15.63 -2.56 3.25
C LYS A 93 14.39 -1.68 3.03
N LEU A 94 13.42 -2.19 2.28
CA LEU A 94 12.12 -1.53 2.09
C LEU A 94 11.32 -1.58 3.39
N ASN A 95 10.84 -0.42 3.84
CA ASN A 95 9.95 -0.35 4.99
C ASN A 95 8.48 -0.57 4.57
N VAL A 96 7.61 -0.80 5.56
CA VAL A 96 6.16 -1.01 5.36
C VAL A 96 5.52 0.13 4.56
N TYR A 97 5.92 1.38 4.79
CA TYR A 97 5.34 2.53 4.09
C TYR A 97 5.71 2.53 2.61
N SER A 98 6.88 2.02 2.22
CA SER A 98 7.26 1.86 0.82
C SER A 98 6.30 0.94 0.07
N TYR A 99 5.92 -0.19 0.68
CA TYR A 99 4.93 -1.11 0.11
C TYR A 99 3.53 -0.50 0.05
N ILE A 100 3.09 0.16 1.13
CA ILE A 100 1.78 0.82 1.13
C ILE A 100 1.72 1.90 0.05
N TYR A 101 2.80 2.66 -0.12
CA TYR A 101 2.88 3.67 -1.16
C TYR A 101 2.74 3.04 -2.54
N SER A 102 3.56 2.04 -2.86
CA SER A 102 3.51 1.39 -4.17
C SER A 102 2.13 0.78 -4.45
N TRP A 103 1.47 0.19 -3.45
CA TRP A 103 0.13 -0.37 -3.61
C TRP A 103 -0.95 0.67 -3.89
N ILE A 104 -0.83 1.89 -3.36
CA ILE A 104 -1.72 3.00 -3.71
C ILE A 104 -1.50 3.40 -5.17
N ILE A 105 -0.23 3.48 -5.60
CA ILE A 105 0.13 3.78 -6.98
C ILE A 105 -0.43 2.72 -7.93
N ASP A 106 -0.23 1.43 -7.62
CA ASP A 106 -0.77 0.31 -8.40
C ASP A 106 -2.30 0.38 -8.50
N GLY A 107 -2.98 0.68 -7.38
CA GLY A 107 -4.43 0.86 -7.36
C GLY A 107 -4.91 1.99 -8.26
N LEU A 108 -4.19 3.12 -8.29
CA LEU A 108 -4.49 4.26 -9.17
C LEU A 108 -4.22 3.93 -10.64
N VAL A 109 -3.13 3.23 -10.95
CA VAL A 109 -2.82 2.80 -12.33
C VAL A 109 -3.87 1.81 -12.84
N ASN A 110 -4.23 0.81 -12.03
CA ASN A 110 -5.21 -0.22 -12.39
C ASN A 110 -6.64 0.33 -12.49
N SER A 111 -6.92 1.48 -11.88
CA SER A 111 -8.25 2.11 -11.92
C SER A 111 -8.66 2.60 -13.31
N LYS A 112 -7.70 2.80 -14.22
CA LYS A 112 -7.92 3.41 -15.54
C LYS A 112 -8.64 4.76 -15.48
N LEU A 113 -8.50 5.49 -14.37
CA LEU A 113 -9.00 6.87 -14.23
C LEU A 113 -8.13 7.89 -14.99
N PHE A 114 -6.95 7.46 -15.43
CA PHE A 114 -6.02 8.26 -16.21
C PHE A 114 -5.60 7.46 -17.44
N ASP A 115 -5.81 8.02 -18.63
CA ASP A 115 -5.56 7.32 -19.90
C ASP A 115 -4.06 7.23 -20.25
N ASP A 116 -3.23 8.17 -19.77
CA ASP A 116 -1.82 8.28 -20.12
C ASP A 116 -0.89 8.30 -18.89
N VAL A 117 -0.64 7.16 -18.24
CA VAL A 117 0.46 7.10 -17.25
C VAL A 117 1.79 6.93 -18.00
N SER A 118 2.47 8.04 -18.31
CA SER A 118 3.82 8.04 -18.88
C SER A 118 4.89 8.25 -17.80
N GLU A 119 6.15 7.93 -18.10
CA GLU A 119 7.28 8.25 -17.18
C GLU A 119 7.40 9.76 -16.92
N GLU A 120 6.94 10.60 -17.86
CA GLU A 120 7.03 12.05 -17.80
C GLU A 120 6.03 12.68 -16.84
N VAL A 121 4.85 12.09 -16.64
CA VAL A 121 3.84 12.59 -15.69
C VAL A 121 3.51 11.52 -14.67
N LYS A 122 4.06 11.70 -13.47
CA LYS A 122 3.86 10.77 -12.36
C LYS A 122 2.39 10.78 -11.92
N ILE A 123 1.89 9.62 -11.49
CA ILE A 123 0.49 9.46 -11.08
C ILE A 123 0.11 10.45 -9.95
N GLU A 124 1.04 10.82 -9.07
CA GLU A 124 0.80 11.81 -8.01
C GLU A 124 0.44 13.18 -8.58
N GLU A 125 1.13 13.60 -9.64
CA GLU A 125 0.89 14.89 -10.30
C GLU A 125 -0.48 14.87 -10.99
N LYS A 126 -0.86 13.74 -11.59
CA LYS A 126 -2.21 13.57 -12.16
C LYS A 126 -3.31 13.67 -11.11
N VAL A 127 -3.13 13.04 -9.95
CA VAL A 127 -4.10 13.14 -8.84
C VAL A 127 -4.17 14.58 -8.32
N LEU A 128 -3.05 15.30 -8.27
CA LEU A 128 -2.99 16.70 -7.84
C LEU A 128 -3.69 17.65 -8.83
N MET A 129 -3.54 17.39 -10.14
CA MET A 129 -4.14 18.19 -11.21
C MET A 129 -5.56 17.75 -11.58
N ALA A 130 -6.07 16.67 -10.99
CA ALA A 130 -7.39 16.13 -11.27
C ALA A 130 -8.49 17.16 -10.92
N ASP A 131 -9.52 17.22 -11.77
CA ASP A 131 -10.73 17.96 -11.43
C ASP A 131 -11.43 17.32 -10.21
N ASN A 132 -12.36 18.05 -9.58
CA ASN A 132 -13.00 17.59 -8.35
C ASN A 132 -13.65 16.21 -8.55
N LYS A 133 -14.32 15.98 -9.68
CA LYS A 133 -14.99 14.72 -9.99
C LYS A 133 -14.00 13.56 -10.06
N THR A 134 -12.91 13.71 -10.81
CA THR A 134 -11.88 12.67 -10.98
C THR A 134 -11.16 12.42 -9.65
N TYR A 135 -10.86 13.48 -8.90
CA TYR A 135 -10.26 13.35 -7.57
C TYR A 135 -11.15 12.55 -6.59
N GLN A 136 -12.47 12.79 -6.58
CA GLN A 136 -13.40 12.00 -5.78
C GLN A 136 -13.47 10.53 -6.23
N LEU A 137 -13.37 10.26 -7.54
CA LEU A 137 -13.27 8.90 -8.06
C LEU A 137 -11.97 8.22 -7.60
N CYS A 138 -10.83 8.92 -7.61
CA CYS A 138 -9.57 8.40 -7.08
C CYS A 138 -9.69 8.05 -5.58
N ILE A 139 -10.29 8.92 -4.77
CA ILE A 139 -10.52 8.64 -3.34
C ILE A 139 -11.38 7.39 -3.17
N LYS A 140 -12.53 7.32 -3.87
CA LYS A 140 -13.43 6.18 -3.77
C LYS A 140 -12.74 4.88 -4.15
N GLU A 141 -12.04 4.89 -5.28
CA GLU A 141 -11.33 3.73 -5.80
C GLU A 141 -10.28 3.24 -4.81
N ILE A 142 -9.41 4.13 -4.31
CA ILE A 142 -8.38 3.73 -3.35
C ILE A 142 -8.99 3.26 -2.03
N LEU A 143 -10.09 3.85 -1.56
CA LEU A 143 -10.79 3.33 -0.40
C LEU A 143 -11.28 1.88 -0.61
N GLU A 144 -11.76 1.52 -1.80
CA GLU A 144 -12.13 0.13 -2.11
C GLU A 144 -10.92 -0.81 -2.10
N TRP A 145 -9.77 -0.38 -2.64
CA TRP A 145 -8.51 -1.11 -2.53
C TRP A 145 -8.08 -1.35 -1.07
N THR A 146 -8.17 -0.32 -0.22
CA THR A 146 -7.79 -0.43 1.20
C THR A 146 -8.62 -1.45 1.98
N ILE A 147 -9.87 -1.70 1.57
CA ILE A 147 -10.71 -2.74 2.18
C ILE A 147 -10.13 -4.12 1.91
N TRP A 148 -9.69 -4.39 0.68
CA TRP A 148 -9.07 -5.67 0.32
C TRP A 148 -7.72 -5.85 1.00
N TYR A 149 -6.86 -4.82 1.03
CA TYR A 149 -5.61 -4.87 1.79
C TYR A 149 -5.87 -5.18 3.26
N LYS A 150 -6.80 -4.48 3.91
CA LYS A 150 -7.20 -4.75 5.29
C LYS A 150 -7.63 -6.22 5.47
N LYS A 151 -8.56 -6.72 4.64
CA LYS A 151 -9.05 -8.11 4.74
C LYS A 151 -7.91 -9.12 4.61
N HIS A 152 -7.03 -8.95 3.63
CA HIS A 152 -5.94 -9.88 3.38
C HIS A 152 -4.88 -9.85 4.48
N VAL A 153 -4.49 -8.68 5.00
CA VAL A 153 -3.52 -8.65 6.11
C VAL A 153 -4.06 -9.28 7.38
N GLU A 154 -5.37 -9.16 7.66
CA GLU A 154 -5.97 -9.84 8.83
C GLU A 154 -5.87 -11.36 8.70
N VAL A 155 -6.10 -11.91 7.51
CA VAL A 155 -6.14 -13.37 7.32
C VAL A 155 -4.74 -13.96 7.12
N MET A 156 -3.89 -13.29 6.35
CA MET A 156 -2.65 -13.87 5.83
C MET A 156 -1.44 -13.62 6.72
N LEU A 157 -1.46 -12.53 7.50
CA LEU A 157 -0.40 -12.16 8.42
C LEU A 157 -0.79 -12.53 9.86
N GLU A 158 -1.60 -13.57 10.03
CA GLU A 158 -2.12 -14.05 11.31
C GLU A 158 -1.80 -15.52 11.60
N LYS A 159 -1.62 -15.80 12.90
CA LYS A 159 -1.16 -17.01 13.61
C LYS A 159 0.34 -17.25 13.48
N GLU A 160 1.15 -17.13 14.53
CA GLU A 160 0.99 -17.80 15.83
C GLU A 160 0.93 -16.83 17.03
N SER A 161 -0.20 -16.87 17.74
CA SER A 161 -0.35 -16.45 19.13
C SER A 161 0.36 -17.41 20.06
#